data_AF-A0A3M0ZYJ0-F1
#
_entry.id   AF-A0A3M0ZYJ0-F1
#
_cell.length_a   1.000
_cell.length_b   1.000
_cell.length_c   1.000
_cell.angle_alpha   90.00
_cell.angle_beta   90.00
_cell.angle_gamma   90.00
#
_symmetry.space_group_name_H-M   'P 1'
#
loop_
_entity.id
_entity.type
_entity.pdbx_description
1 polymer ?
#
loop_
_entity_poly.entity_id
_entity_poly.type
_entity_poly.pdbx_seq_one_letter_code
_entity_poly.pdbx_strand_id
1 'polypeptide(L)'
;DNAGNVSKRFSAGRFHFSKFGGTCPLWNVHESFQTPGRIYTQIIRLPDETTYFSIARTVRRSGGSHARPAQQLAIALGCDISYARRLVYADGHDLENPRVTPIGINCLLCERPDCSQRALPPLNRNFVVDERVRGLSPFAFDRDG
;
A
#
# COMPACT_ATOMS: atom_id res chain seq x y z
N ASP A 1 -1.22 6.65 -10.30
CA ASP A 1 -1.12 8.13 -10.39
C ASP A 1 -1.59 8.69 -9.04
N ASN A 2 -1.82 10.00 -8.91
CA ASN A 2 -2.27 10.57 -7.64
C ASN A 2 -3.68 10.11 -7.23
N ALA A 3 -4.50 9.68 -8.19
CA ALA A 3 -5.83 9.11 -7.95
C ALA A 3 -5.77 7.62 -7.56
N GLY A 4 -4.59 7.02 -7.47
CA GLY A 4 -4.41 5.60 -7.14
C GLY A 4 -4.59 4.65 -8.31
N ASN A 5 -4.75 5.15 -9.55
CA ASN A 5 -4.81 4.27 -10.73
C ASN A 5 -3.43 3.65 -10.99
N VAL A 6 -3.41 2.33 -11.18
CA VAL A 6 -2.17 1.58 -11.44
C VAL A 6 -2.13 1.17 -12.91
N SER A 7 -1.27 1.81 -13.68
CA SER A 7 -1.14 1.62 -15.13
C SER A 7 -0.14 0.54 -15.55
N LYS A 8 0.78 0.15 -14.67
CA LYS A 8 1.81 -0.86 -14.97
C LYS A 8 2.07 -1.75 -13.75
N ARG A 9 2.28 -3.05 -14.01
CA ARG A 9 2.62 -4.06 -13.02
C ARG A 9 3.65 -5.01 -13.60
N PHE A 10 4.71 -5.25 -12.85
CA PHE A 10 5.77 -6.20 -13.18
C PHE A 10 6.08 -7.02 -11.94
N SER A 11 6.32 -8.31 -12.10
CA SER A 11 6.69 -9.19 -11.00
C SER A 11 7.65 -10.26 -11.50
N ALA A 12 8.74 -10.48 -10.76
CA ALA A 12 9.67 -11.58 -11.01
C ALA A 12 9.22 -12.90 -10.35
N GLY A 13 8.21 -12.86 -9.47
CA GLY A 13 7.71 -14.02 -8.74
C GLY A 13 6.27 -13.86 -8.25
N ARG A 14 5.89 -14.59 -7.19
CA ARG A 14 4.58 -14.42 -6.55
C ARG A 14 4.60 -13.16 -5.68
N PHE A 15 3.95 -12.11 -6.16
CA PHE A 15 3.72 -10.88 -5.43
C PHE A 15 2.24 -10.55 -5.47
N HIS A 16 1.65 -10.19 -4.33
CA HIS A 16 0.20 -9.99 -4.20
C HIS A 16 -0.36 -8.91 -5.12
N PHE A 17 0.47 -7.91 -5.48
CA PHE A 17 0.08 -6.84 -6.40
C PHE A 17 0.37 -7.14 -7.88
N SER A 18 0.76 -8.37 -8.22
CA SER A 18 1.13 -8.76 -9.59
C SER A 18 -0.04 -8.72 -10.58
N LYS A 19 -1.27 -8.93 -10.11
CA LYS A 19 -2.49 -8.93 -10.95
C LYS A 19 -3.50 -7.86 -10.56
N PHE A 20 -3.81 -7.74 -9.26
CA PHE A 20 -4.83 -6.81 -8.73
C PHE A 20 -4.35 -6.11 -7.46
N GLY A 21 -5.01 -5.02 -7.09
CA GLY A 21 -4.70 -4.25 -5.87
C GLY A 21 -3.65 -3.16 -6.05
N GLY A 22 -3.09 -2.75 -4.91
CA GLY A 22 -2.13 -1.65 -4.81
C GLY A 22 -2.79 -0.31 -4.53
N THR A 23 -3.99 -0.32 -3.93
CA THR A 23 -4.80 0.87 -3.66
C THR A 23 -5.05 1.08 -2.16
N CYS A 24 -4.35 0.34 -1.29
CA CYS A 24 -4.40 0.57 0.14
C CYS A 24 -3.72 1.91 0.46
N PRO A 25 -4.42 2.91 1.04
CA PRO A 25 -3.86 4.23 1.26
C PRO A 25 -2.70 4.24 2.28
N LEU A 26 -2.56 3.19 3.08
CA LEU A 26 -1.44 2.99 4.01
C LEU A 26 -0.13 2.59 3.32
N TRP A 27 -0.15 2.28 2.02
CA TRP A 27 1.05 1.97 1.26
C TRP A 27 1.75 3.25 0.80
N ASN A 28 3.06 3.35 1.06
CA ASN A 28 3.90 4.54 0.83
C ASN A 28 3.90 5.07 -0.61
N VAL A 29 3.50 4.26 -1.60
CA VAL A 29 3.36 4.73 -2.99
C VAL A 29 2.39 5.90 -3.10
N HIS A 30 1.33 5.92 -2.31
CA HIS A 30 0.35 7.00 -2.31
C HIS A 30 0.87 8.24 -1.57
N GLU A 31 1.61 8.04 -0.48
CA GLU A 31 2.26 9.14 0.25
C GLU A 31 3.32 9.85 -0.61
N SER A 32 3.98 9.14 -1.53
CA SER A 32 5.04 9.70 -2.36
C SER A 32 4.64 10.95 -3.17
N PHE A 33 3.34 11.13 -3.44
CA PHE A 33 2.82 12.32 -4.13
C PHE A 33 2.84 13.59 -3.27
N GLN A 34 2.92 13.49 -1.93
CA GLN A 34 2.95 14.63 -1.03
C GLN A 34 4.28 15.41 -1.11
N THR A 35 5.40 14.70 -1.31
CA THR A 35 6.71 15.32 -1.54
C THR A 35 7.34 14.75 -2.81
N PRO A 36 6.97 15.30 -3.98
CA PRO A 36 7.41 14.75 -5.26
C PRO A 36 8.93 14.70 -5.38
N GLY A 37 9.45 13.57 -5.85
CA GLY A 37 10.87 13.34 -6.09
C GLY A 37 11.64 12.86 -4.85
N ARG A 38 11.04 12.85 -3.66
CA ARG A 38 11.60 12.19 -2.47
C ARG A 38 11.41 10.68 -2.57
N ILE A 39 12.40 9.92 -2.11
CA ILE A 39 12.32 8.46 -1.97
C ILE A 39 11.68 8.14 -0.61
N TYR A 40 10.68 7.28 -0.63
CA TYR A 40 9.99 6.76 0.54
C TYR A 40 10.32 5.27 0.68
N THR A 41 10.57 4.83 1.91
CA THR A 41 10.84 3.43 2.24
C THR A 41 9.89 3.00 3.34
N GLN A 42 9.35 1.79 3.24
CA GLN A 42 8.39 1.26 4.21
C GLN A 42 8.53 -0.26 4.29
N ILE A 43 8.46 -0.80 5.50
CA ILE A 43 8.26 -2.24 5.70
C ILE A 43 6.76 -2.48 5.86
N ILE A 44 6.18 -3.25 4.94
CA ILE A 44 4.75 -3.50 4.86
C ILE A 44 4.47 -4.98 5.12
N ARG A 45 3.34 -5.27 5.77
CA ARG A 45 2.86 -6.66 5.94
C ARG A 45 1.44 -6.82 5.45
N LEU A 46 1.26 -7.81 4.59
CA LEU A 46 -0.02 -8.16 4.00
C LEU A 46 -0.87 -9.02 4.95
N PRO A 47 -2.17 -9.21 4.68
CA PRO A 47 -3.05 -9.99 5.56
C PRO A 47 -2.62 -11.45 5.75
N ASP A 48 -1.85 -12.02 4.82
CA ASP A 48 -1.29 -13.37 4.91
C ASP A 48 0.05 -13.42 5.67
N GLU A 49 0.38 -12.35 6.39
CA GLU A 49 1.60 -12.14 7.17
C GLU A 49 2.92 -12.06 6.37
N THR A 50 2.86 -12.14 5.04
CA THR A 50 4.03 -11.88 4.20
C THR A 50 4.51 -10.44 4.35
N THR A 51 5.80 -10.26 4.56
CA THR A 51 6.41 -8.97 4.86
C THR A 51 7.36 -8.55 3.74
N TYR A 52 7.18 -7.33 3.24
CA TYR A 52 7.94 -6.78 2.13
C TYR A 52 8.61 -5.47 2.50
N PHE A 53 9.79 -5.24 1.95
CA PHE A 53 10.42 -3.92 1.93
C PHE A 53 9.98 -3.18 0.66
N SER A 54 9.35 -2.02 0.81
CA SER A 54 8.80 -1.23 -0.28
C SER A 54 9.50 0.12 -0.42
N ILE A 55 9.86 0.46 -1.66
CA ILE A 55 10.46 1.74 -2.04
C ILE A 55 9.51 2.43 -3.00
N ALA A 56 9.22 3.72 -2.79
CA ALA A 56 8.39 4.50 -3.68
C ALA A 56 8.97 5.88 -3.98
N ARG A 57 8.76 6.37 -5.19
CA ARG A 57 9.15 7.72 -5.63
C ARG A 57 8.25 8.19 -6.76
N THR A 58 7.92 9.48 -6.79
CA THR A 58 7.27 10.06 -7.98
C THR A 58 8.26 10.34 -9.10
N VAL A 59 7.82 10.14 -10.33
CA VAL A 59 8.51 10.55 -11.55
C VAL A 59 7.60 11.49 -12.35
N ARG A 60 8.20 12.48 -13.00
CA ARG A 60 7.50 13.36 -13.94
C ARG A 60 7.89 12.97 -15.36
N ARG A 61 6.91 12.86 -16.26
CA ARG A 61 7.19 12.68 -17.69
C ARG A 61 7.80 13.96 -18.26
N SER A 62 8.67 13.82 -19.26
CA SER A 62 9.18 14.95 -20.02
C SER A 62 8.08 15.64 -20.84
N GLY A 63 8.26 16.91 -21.17
CA GLY A 63 7.39 17.63 -22.13
C GLY A 63 6.20 18.39 -21.54
N GLY A 64 6.20 18.68 -20.24
CA GLY A 64 5.21 19.58 -19.64
C GLY A 64 5.53 21.06 -19.88
N SER A 65 4.50 21.91 -19.92
CA SER A 65 4.60 23.37 -19.93
C SER A 65 3.73 23.97 -18.81
N HIS A 66 3.82 25.29 -18.60
CA HIS A 66 2.98 25.96 -17.61
C HIS A 66 1.48 25.74 -17.85
N ALA A 67 1.03 25.86 -19.10
CA ALA A 67 -0.38 25.67 -19.47
C ALA A 67 -0.79 24.18 -19.57
N ARG A 68 0.19 23.26 -19.63
CA ARG A 68 -0.05 21.81 -19.74
C ARG A 68 0.96 21.07 -18.87
N PRO A 69 0.71 20.96 -17.55
CA PRO A 69 1.62 20.31 -16.63
C PRO A 69 1.93 18.87 -17.07
N ALA A 70 3.20 18.47 -16.91
CA ALA A 70 3.61 17.10 -17.19
C ALA A 70 2.88 16.12 -16.28
N GLN A 71 2.57 14.94 -16.81
CA GLN A 71 2.00 13.86 -16.01
C GLN A 71 3.00 13.44 -14.90
N GLN A 72 2.52 13.46 -13.66
CA GLN A 72 3.24 12.92 -12.51
C GLN A 72 2.73 11.52 -12.19
N LEU A 73 3.64 10.57 -12.08
CA LEU A 73 3.38 9.18 -11.73
C LEU A 73 4.19 8.81 -10.50
N ALA A 74 3.87 7.68 -9.88
CA ALA A 74 4.71 7.07 -8.86
C ALA A 74 5.17 5.70 -9.34
N ILE A 75 6.41 5.37 -9.00
CA ILE A 75 6.98 4.04 -9.16
C ILE A 75 7.16 3.49 -7.76
N ALA A 76 6.64 2.27 -7.55
CA ALA A 76 6.92 1.49 -6.36
C ALA A 76 7.65 0.21 -6.76
N LEU A 77 8.66 -0.12 -5.96
CA LEU A 77 9.39 -1.38 -6.00
C LEU A 77 9.18 -2.09 -4.66
N GLY A 78 9.16 -3.41 -4.68
CA GLY A 78 9.01 -4.22 -3.49
C GLY A 78 9.77 -5.53 -3.61
N CYS A 79 10.33 -5.99 -2.50
CA CYS A 79 10.92 -7.32 -2.38
C CYS A 79 10.58 -7.92 -1.01
N ASP A 80 10.65 -9.25 -0.90
CA ASP A 80 10.52 -9.91 0.40
C ASP A 80 11.58 -9.35 1.36
N ILE A 81 11.19 -9.16 2.63
CA ILE A 81 12.07 -8.53 3.62
C ILE A 81 13.42 -9.26 3.79
N SER A 82 13.48 -10.56 3.52
CA SER A 82 14.73 -11.34 3.54
C SER A 82 15.79 -10.82 2.57
N TYR A 83 15.38 -10.14 1.48
CA TYR A 83 16.29 -9.53 0.52
C TYR A 83 16.63 -8.06 0.82
N ALA A 84 15.94 -7.43 1.79
CA ALA A 84 16.06 -6.00 2.05
C ALA A 84 17.48 -5.58 2.43
N ARG A 85 18.22 -6.41 3.17
CA ARG A 85 19.64 -6.18 3.56
C ARG A 85 20.58 -5.90 2.38
N ARG A 86 20.17 -6.24 1.15
CA ARG A 86 20.97 -6.03 -0.07
C ARG A 86 20.71 -4.68 -0.75
N LEU A 87 19.78 -3.89 -0.22
CA LEU A 87 19.37 -2.61 -0.77
C LEU A 87 19.94 -1.48 0.08
N VAL A 88 20.63 -0.52 -0.54
CA VAL A 88 21.07 0.72 0.15
C VAL A 88 19.92 1.47 0.82
N TYR A 89 18.70 1.32 0.30
CA TYR A 89 17.51 1.96 0.87
C TYR A 89 17.05 1.34 2.19
N ALA A 90 17.53 0.15 2.54
CA ALA A 90 17.24 -0.48 3.82
C ALA A 90 18.17 0.01 4.95
N ASP A 91 19.18 0.83 4.63
CA ASP A 91 20.07 1.40 5.63
C ASP A 91 19.27 2.21 6.67
N GLY A 92 19.56 1.96 7.96
CA GLY A 92 18.87 2.59 9.09
C GLY A 92 17.55 1.92 9.49
N HIS A 93 17.09 0.89 8.77
CA HIS A 93 15.96 0.06 9.22
C HIS A 93 16.47 -1.09 10.10
N ASP A 94 15.80 -1.32 11.23
CA ASP A 94 15.95 -2.58 11.96
C ASP A 94 15.21 -3.68 11.19
N LEU A 95 15.95 -4.63 10.62
CA LEU A 95 15.37 -5.74 9.84
C LEU A 95 15.15 -7.00 10.68
N GLU A 96 15.70 -7.07 11.89
CA GLU A 96 15.49 -8.18 12.82
C GLU A 96 14.21 -7.97 13.62
N ASN A 97 13.94 -6.74 14.05
CA ASN A 97 12.69 -6.35 14.70
C ASN A 97 12.04 -5.15 13.98
N PRO A 98 11.57 -5.34 12.74
CA PRO A 98 11.09 -4.25 11.91
C PRO A 98 9.81 -3.63 12.46
N ARG A 99 9.75 -2.30 12.42
CA ARG A 99 8.49 -1.58 12.58
C ARG A 99 7.67 -1.72 11.31
N VAL A 100 6.74 -2.67 11.33
CA VAL A 100 5.90 -3.03 10.19
C VAL A 100 4.62 -2.19 10.14
N THR A 101 4.25 -1.71 8.96
CA THR A 101 2.91 -1.19 8.69
C THR A 101 1.99 -2.32 8.17
N PRO A 102 0.90 -2.66 8.87
CA PRO A 102 -0.08 -3.60 8.34
C PRO A 102 -0.87 -2.92 7.21
N ILE A 103 -0.80 -3.49 6.01
CA ILE A 103 -1.56 -3.01 4.85
C ILE A 103 -2.47 -4.13 4.31
N GLY A 104 -3.36 -3.75 3.40
CA GLY A 104 -4.17 -4.69 2.61
C GLY A 104 -3.86 -4.60 1.12
N ILE A 105 -4.46 -5.50 0.33
CA ILE A 105 -4.35 -5.45 -1.14
C ILE A 105 -5.15 -4.26 -1.70
N ASN A 106 -6.39 -4.13 -1.21
CA ASN A 106 -7.33 -3.01 -1.36
C ASN A 106 -8.44 -3.21 -0.31
N CYS A 107 -9.33 -2.23 -0.09
CA CYS A 107 -10.36 -2.34 0.95
C CYS A 107 -11.35 -3.50 0.71
N LEU A 108 -11.72 -3.76 -0.54
CA LEU A 108 -12.70 -4.80 -0.92
C LEU A 108 -12.21 -6.23 -0.66
N LEU A 109 -10.89 -6.44 -0.60
CA LEU A 109 -10.26 -7.74 -0.36
C LEU A 109 -9.49 -7.81 0.97
N CYS A 110 -9.45 -6.71 1.74
CA CYS A 110 -8.68 -6.67 2.98
C CYS A 110 -9.54 -7.12 4.14
N GLU A 111 -9.10 -8.17 4.84
CA GLU A 111 -9.82 -8.76 5.98
C GLU A 111 -9.40 -8.18 7.34
N ARG A 112 -8.52 -7.16 7.38
CA ARG A 112 -8.09 -6.55 8.65
C ARG A 112 -9.25 -5.79 9.30
N PRO A 113 -9.78 -6.23 10.46
CA PRO A 113 -10.99 -5.64 11.04
C PRO A 113 -10.76 -4.23 11.57
N ASP A 114 -9.58 -3.99 12.15
CA ASP A 114 -9.26 -2.78 12.90
C ASP A 114 -8.48 -1.76 12.05
N CYS A 115 -9.03 -1.36 10.89
CA CYS A 115 -8.39 -0.42 9.97
C CYS A 115 -9.11 0.94 9.91
N SER A 116 -8.53 1.98 10.53
CA SER A 116 -9.11 3.33 10.54
C SER A 116 -9.12 4.03 9.17
N GLN A 117 -8.33 3.54 8.21
CA GLN A 117 -8.27 4.06 6.84
C GLN A 117 -9.17 3.28 5.86
N ARG A 118 -10.05 2.41 6.37
CA ARG A 118 -10.93 1.59 5.52
C ARG A 118 -11.97 2.46 4.83
N ALA A 119 -11.99 2.40 3.50
CA ALA A 119 -12.92 3.14 2.66
C ALA A 119 -14.13 2.32 2.17
N LEU A 120 -14.01 0.99 2.15
CA LEU A 120 -15.07 0.08 1.68
C LEU A 120 -15.13 -1.20 2.54
N PRO A 121 -16.32 -1.81 2.70
CA PRO A 121 -16.44 -3.11 3.35
C PRO A 121 -15.81 -4.22 2.48
N PRO A 122 -15.25 -5.29 3.08
CA PRO A 122 -14.77 -6.44 2.32
C PRO A 122 -15.92 -7.14 1.59
N LEU A 123 -15.68 -7.62 0.36
CA LEU A 123 -16.69 -8.34 -0.44
C LEU A 123 -16.97 -9.76 0.06
N ASN A 124 -16.00 -10.35 0.75
CA ASN A 124 -16.04 -11.75 1.18
C ASN A 124 -16.42 -11.90 2.66
N ARG A 125 -16.95 -10.86 3.30
CA ARG A 125 -17.37 -10.89 4.70
C ARG A 125 -18.75 -10.27 4.86
N ASN A 126 -19.52 -10.79 5.81
CA ASN A 126 -20.82 -10.24 6.14
C ASN A 126 -20.65 -8.91 6.87
N PHE A 127 -21.30 -7.88 6.34
CA PHE A 127 -21.32 -6.56 6.95
C PHE A 127 -22.14 -6.60 8.25
N VAL A 128 -21.58 -6.09 9.34
CA VAL A 128 -22.21 -6.06 10.65
C VAL A 128 -22.50 -4.61 11.01
N VAL A 129 -23.77 -4.31 11.27
CA VAL A 129 -24.21 -3.02 11.81
C VAL A 129 -24.66 -3.23 13.24
N ASP A 130 -23.95 -2.62 14.18
CA ASP A 130 -24.37 -2.54 15.57
C ASP A 130 -24.58 -1.06 15.93
N GLU A 131 -25.83 -0.66 16.14
CA GLU A 131 -26.21 0.72 16.49
C GLU A 131 -25.61 1.19 17.82
N ARG A 132 -25.14 0.26 18.67
CA ARG A 132 -24.58 0.57 20.00
C ARG A 132 -23.06 0.67 19.99
N VAL A 133 -22.39 0.32 18.90
CA VAL A 133 -20.93 0.25 18.83
C VAL A 133 -20.39 1.23 17.78
N ARG A 134 -19.44 2.07 18.20
CA ARG A 134 -18.66 2.92 17.28
C ARG A 134 -17.24 2.36 17.14
N GLY A 135 -17.03 1.56 16.11
CA GLY A 135 -15.72 0.96 15.80
C GLY A 135 -14.70 1.98 15.26
N LEU A 136 -13.44 1.54 15.15
CA LEU A 136 -12.34 2.29 14.52
C LEU A 136 -12.58 2.58 13.02
N SER A 137 -13.32 1.70 12.37
CA SER A 137 -13.76 1.78 10.98
C SER A 137 -15.29 1.93 10.96
N PRO A 138 -15.86 2.72 10.03
CA PRO A 138 -17.31 2.73 9.80
C PRO A 138 -17.82 1.39 9.25
N PHE A 139 -16.90 0.53 8.77
CA PHE A 139 -17.21 -0.81 8.29
C PHE A 139 -16.74 -1.87 9.29
N ALA A 140 -17.69 -2.46 10.01
CA ALA A 140 -17.51 -3.67 10.80
C ALA A 140 -18.01 -4.88 10.01
N PHE A 141 -17.36 -6.02 10.19
CA PHE A 141 -17.71 -7.27 9.52
C PHE A 141 -17.32 -8.45 10.41
N ASP A 142 -17.96 -9.60 10.17
CA ASP A 142 -17.70 -10.81 10.96
C ASP A 142 -16.22 -11.23 10.87
N ARG A 143 -15.63 -11.50 12.03
CA ARG A 143 -14.22 -11.93 12.15
C ARG A 143 -14.10 -13.43 11.90
N ASP A 144 -15.18 -14.18 12.09
CA ASP A 144 -15.22 -15.62 11.91
C ASP A 144 -15.93 -15.97 10.59
N GLY A 145 -15.40 -16.99 9.92
CA GLY A 145 -15.93 -17.56 8.69
C GLY A 145 -15.63 -19.04 8.70
#